data_AF-A0A9D4EAE4-F1
#
_entry.id   AF-A0A9D4EAE4-F1
#
_cell.length_a   1.000
_cell.length_b   1.000
_cell.length_c   1.000
_cell.angle_alpha   90.00
_cell.angle_beta   90.00
_cell.angle_gamma   90.00
#
_symmetry.space_group_name_H-M   'P 1'
#
loop_
_entity.id
_entity.type
_entity.pdbx_description
1 polymer ?
#
loop_
_entity_poly.entity_id
_entity_poly.type
_entity_poly.pdbx_seq_one_letter_code
_entity_poly.pdbx_strand_id
1 'polypeptide(L)'
;MYISSFYLDYIREINGIPVRVVGDRGTENSIVPDVQMALRWTDADQYQAILSFVYVSSNRNVRIERFWRSLRETCGNVWMNHFKDMSDFGLLDTSDSVHL
;
A
#
# COMPACT_ATOMS: atom_id res chain seq x y z
N MET A 1 1.34 7.71 -6.95
CA MET A 1 0.01 8.33 -6.80
C MET A 1 -1.06 7.31 -6.37
N TYR A 2 -1.03 6.07 -6.89
CA TYR A 2 -2.01 5.03 -6.56
C TYR A 2 -2.11 4.65 -5.06
N ILE A 3 -1.01 4.56 -4.32
CA ILE A 3 -1.08 4.13 -2.91
C ILE A 3 -1.74 5.18 -1.99
N SER A 4 -1.53 6.47 -2.27
CA SER A 4 -2.11 7.54 -1.48
C SER A 4 -3.64 7.63 -1.60
N SER A 5 -4.21 7.29 -2.75
CA SER A 5 -5.67 7.22 -2.90
C SER A 5 -6.25 6.07 -2.08
N PHE A 6 -5.65 4.88 -2.12
CA PHE A 6 -6.06 3.76 -1.27
C PHE A 6 -5.97 4.11 0.22
N TYR A 7 -4.93 4.85 0.62
CA TYR A 7 -4.80 5.30 2.00
C TYR A 7 -5.93 6.25 2.43
N LEU A 8 -6.28 7.21 1.56
CA LEU A 8 -7.38 8.15 1.82
C LEU A 8 -8.74 7.44 1.85
N ASP A 9 -8.96 6.50 0.94
CA ASP A 9 -10.20 5.71 0.91
C ASP A 9 -10.34 4.85 2.18
N TYR A 10 -9.24 4.25 2.63
CA TYR A 10 -9.21 3.52 3.90
C TYR A 10 -9.57 4.41 5.10
N ILE A 11 -9.00 5.62 5.19
CA ILE A 11 -9.34 6.58 6.25
C ILE A 11 -10.84 6.92 6.25
N ARG A 12 -11.43 7.09 5.06
CA ARG A 12 -12.86 7.34 4.90
C ARG A 12 -13.68 6.13 5.33
N GLU A 13 -13.27 4.92 4.94
CA GLU A 13 -13.95 3.66 5.27
C GLU A 13 -14.01 3.44 6.79
N ILE A 14 -12.91 3.66 7.49
CA ILE A 14 -12.87 3.50 8.96
C ILE A 14 -13.40 4.71 9.72
N ASN A 15 -13.77 5.79 9.01
CA ASN A 15 -14.16 7.09 9.57
C ASN A 15 -13.20 7.57 10.67
N GLY A 16 -11.89 7.47 10.41
CA GLY A 16 -10.86 7.70 11.42
C GLY A 16 -9.45 7.73 10.84
N ILE A 17 -8.52 8.33 11.58
CA ILE A 17 -7.12 8.51 11.14
C ILE A 17 -6.23 7.58 11.98
N PRO A 18 -5.40 6.73 11.35
CA PRO A 18 -4.44 5.90 12.08
C PRO A 18 -3.53 6.76 12.96
N VAL A 19 -3.26 6.32 14.19
CA VAL A 19 -2.37 7.05 15.11
C VAL A 19 -0.94 7.10 14.57
N ARG A 20 -0.50 6.01 13.95
CA ARG A 20 0.86 5.88 13.42
C ARG A 20 0.88 5.00 12.18
N VAL A 21 1.62 5.44 11.16
CA VAL A 21 1.88 4.69 9.94
C VAL A 21 3.37 4.40 9.82
N VAL A 22 3.69 3.22 9.32
CA VAL A 22 5.07 2.75 9.12
C VAL A 22 5.23 2.33 7.68
N GLY A 23 6.29 2.80 7.02
CA GLY A 23 6.55 2.50 5.62
C GLY A 23 8.03 2.42 5.28
N ASP A 24 8.33 1.99 4.06
CA ASP A 24 9.65 2.07 3.46
C ASP A 24 9.83 3.39 2.69
N ARG A 25 11.06 3.66 2.24
CA ARG A 25 11.37 4.83 1.39
C ARG A 25 11.09 4.55 -0.10
N GLY A 26 10.00 3.86 -0.40
CA GLY A 26 9.57 3.63 -1.78
C GLY A 26 9.11 4.93 -2.45
N THR A 27 9.36 5.06 -3.75
CA THR A 27 8.92 6.21 -4.56
C THR A 27 7.39 6.27 -4.69
N GLU A 28 6.74 5.12 -4.70
CA GLU A 28 5.28 4.98 -4.83
C GLU A 28 4.50 5.50 -3.61
N ASN A 29 5.11 5.39 -2.43
CA ASN A 29 4.53 5.75 -1.13
C ASN A 29 4.89 7.18 -0.66
N SER A 30 5.63 7.93 -1.48
CA SER A 30 6.25 9.20 -1.11
C SER A 30 5.28 10.25 -0.53
N ILE A 31 4.01 10.23 -0.92
CA ILE A 31 2.99 11.21 -0.50
C ILE A 31 2.24 10.77 0.78
N VAL A 32 2.24 9.48 1.12
CA VAL A 32 1.55 8.95 2.32
C VAL A 32 2.05 9.60 3.63
N PRO A 33 3.35 9.81 3.85
CA PRO A 33 3.84 10.54 5.02
C PRO A 33 3.23 11.94 5.13
N ASP A 34 3.22 12.71 4.04
CA ASP A 34 2.75 14.10 4.06
C ASP A 34 1.26 14.17 4.39
N VAL A 35 0.46 13.28 3.79
CA VAL A 35 -0.97 13.16 4.09
C VAL A 35 -1.19 12.82 5.56
N GLN A 36 -0.46 11.83 6.07
CA GLN A 36 -0.61 11.37 7.46
C GLN A 36 -0.22 12.47 8.46
N MET A 37 0.89 13.16 8.23
CA MET A 37 1.34 14.27 9.08
C MET A 37 0.35 15.44 9.05
N ALA A 38 -0.22 15.76 7.89
CA ALA A 38 -1.21 16.83 7.75
C ALA A 38 -2.51 16.52 8.49
N LEU A 39 -3.01 15.29 8.38
CA LEU A 39 -4.23 14.86 9.05
C LEU A 39 -4.13 14.87 10.58
N ARG A 40 -2.90 14.72 11.11
CA ARG A 40 -2.63 14.69 12.57
C ARG A 40 -1.89 15.93 13.06
N TRP A 41 -1.94 17.03 12.30
CA TRP A 41 -1.19 18.23 12.62
C TRP A 41 -1.59 18.87 13.95
N THR A 42 -2.87 18.77 14.31
CA THR A 42 -3.45 19.39 15.52
C THR A 42 -3.63 18.41 16.68
N ASP A 43 -3.26 17.15 16.51
CA ASP A 43 -3.41 16.14 17.55
C ASP A 43 -2.40 16.41 18.67
N ALA A 44 -2.75 16.07 19.92
CA ALA A 44 -1.94 16.37 21.10
C ALA A 44 -1.31 15.11 21.75
N ASP A 45 -1.29 13.97 21.05
CA ASP A 45 -0.69 12.74 21.55
C ASP A 45 0.81 12.62 21.25
N GLN A 46 1.42 11.57 21.80
CA GLN A 46 2.86 11.29 21.67
C GLN A 46 3.33 11.02 20.22
N TYR A 47 2.42 10.78 19.29
CA TYR A 47 2.70 10.55 17.86
C TYR A 47 2.07 11.62 16.96
N GLN A 48 1.86 12.84 17.46
CA GLN A 48 1.33 13.96 16.68
C GLN A 48 2.22 14.34 15.47
N ALA A 49 1.59 14.92 14.45
CA ALA A 49 2.24 15.53 13.28
C ALA A 49 3.40 14.69 12.71
N ILE A 50 4.64 15.18 12.74
CA ILE A 50 5.81 14.52 12.15
C ILE A 50 6.15 13.15 12.77
N LEU A 51 5.69 12.88 14.00
CA LEU A 51 5.92 11.60 14.68
C LEU A 51 4.89 10.52 14.28
N SER A 52 3.84 10.91 13.55
CA SER A 52 2.77 10.02 13.11
C SER A 52 3.15 9.11 11.94
N PHE A 53 4.27 9.36 11.27
CA PHE A 53 4.80 8.52 10.22
C PHE A 53 6.26 8.15 10.49
N VAL A 54 6.64 6.88 10.29
CA VAL A 54 8.02 6.43 10.46
C VAL A 54 8.49 5.57 9.30
N TYR A 55 9.63 5.95 8.73
CA TYR A 55 10.38 5.09 7.83
C TYR A 55 11.12 4.01 8.61
N VAL A 56 10.94 2.76 8.20
CA VAL A 56 11.66 1.62 8.76
C VAL A 56 12.57 0.96 7.73
N SER A 57 13.64 0.33 8.20
CA SER A 57 14.46 -0.52 7.35
C SER A 57 13.68 -1.75 6.88
N SER A 58 14.11 -2.34 5.76
CA SER A 58 13.54 -3.58 5.23
C SER A 58 13.42 -4.68 6.29
N ASN A 59 14.44 -4.83 7.14
CA ASN A 59 14.45 -5.80 8.25
C ASN A 59 13.33 -5.62 9.28
N ARG A 60 12.68 -4.44 9.33
CA ARG A 60 11.52 -4.16 10.19
C ARG A 60 10.19 -4.21 9.42
N ASN A 61 10.23 -4.31 8.09
CA ASN A 61 9.05 -4.46 7.25
C ASN A 61 8.53 -5.92 7.16
N VAL A 62 9.08 -6.82 7.99
CA VAL A 62 8.78 -8.26 7.97
C VAL A 62 7.29 -8.58 8.08
N ARG A 63 6.49 -7.74 8.76
CA ARG A 63 5.04 -8.00 8.89
C ARG A 63 4.33 -7.90 7.54
N ILE A 64 4.59 -6.85 6.75
CA ILE A 64 3.95 -6.70 5.44
C ILE A 64 4.50 -7.74 4.46
N GLU A 65 5.81 -8.05 4.52
CA GLU A 65 6.40 -9.08 3.68
C GLU A 65 5.84 -10.47 3.96
N ARG A 66 5.59 -10.80 5.24
CA ARG A 66 4.88 -12.03 5.62
C ARG A 66 3.44 -12.05 5.12
N PHE A 67 2.73 -10.92 5.21
CA PHE A 67 1.39 -10.81 4.65
C PHE A 67 1.39 -11.03 3.14
N TRP A 68 2.28 -10.37 2.39
CA TRP A 68 2.42 -10.57 0.95
C TRP A 68 2.73 -12.02 0.59
N ARG A 69 3.60 -12.68 1.37
CA ARG A 69 3.87 -14.11 1.20
C ARG A 69 2.62 -14.94 1.40
N SER A 70 1.90 -14.73 2.51
CA SER A 70 0.66 -15.45 2.81
C SER A 70 -0.40 -15.23 1.72
N LEU A 71 -0.56 -13.99 1.25
CA LEU A 71 -1.48 -13.66 0.17
C LEU A 71 -1.12 -14.42 -1.12
N ARG A 72 0.17 -14.42 -1.47
CA ARG A 72 0.69 -15.13 -2.64
C ARG A 72 0.44 -16.62 -2.55
N GLU A 73 0.72 -17.22 -1.40
CA GLU A 73 0.52 -18.65 -1.14
C GLU A 73 -0.97 -19.05 -1.12
N THR A 74 -1.84 -18.19 -0.60
CA THR A 74 -3.27 -18.51 -0.43
C THR A 74 -4.08 -18.38 -1.72
N CYS A 75 -3.87 -17.31 -2.48
CA CYS A 75 -4.67 -17.05 -3.69
C CYS A 75 -3.90 -16.34 -4.80
N GLY A 76 -2.82 -15.63 -4.49
CA GLY A 76 -2.07 -14.86 -5.48
C GLY A 76 -1.52 -15.73 -6.61
N ASN A 77 -0.99 -16.91 -6.29
CA ASN A 77 -0.47 -17.84 -7.31
C ASN A 77 -1.53 -18.27 -8.33
N VAL A 78 -2.77 -18.48 -7.88
CA VAL A 78 -3.88 -18.87 -8.77
C VAL A 78 -4.14 -17.76 -9.79
N TRP A 79 -4.30 -16.52 -9.31
CA TRP A 79 -4.58 -15.38 -10.19
C TRP A 79 -3.40 -15.06 -11.11
N MET A 80 -2.17 -15.08 -10.61
CA MET A 80 -0.98 -14.85 -11.43
C MET A 80 -0.88 -15.87 -12.57
N ASN A 81 -1.10 -17.16 -12.28
CA ASN A 81 -1.07 -18.19 -13.32
C ASN A 81 -2.24 -18.00 -14.30
N HIS A 82 -3.44 -17.70 -13.82
CA HIS A 82 -4.60 -17.46 -14.66
C HIS A 82 -4.38 -16.30 -15.65
N PHE A 83 -3.88 -15.16 -15.19
CA PHE A 83 -3.58 -14.02 -16.06
C PHE A 83 -2.42 -14.31 -17.02
N LYS A 84 -1.42 -15.08 -16.57
CA LYS A 84 -0.35 -15.55 -17.43
C LYS A 84 -0.88 -16.42 -18.56
N ASP A 85 -1.73 -17.40 -18.24
CA ASP A 85 -2.34 -18.28 -19.24
C ASP A 85 -3.17 -17.46 -20.24
N MET A 86 -3.98 -16.51 -19.76
CA MET A 86 -4.74 -15.61 -20.65
C MET A 86 -3.83 -14.82 -21.60
N SER A 87 -2.67 -14.35 -21.13
CA SER A 87 -1.71 -13.65 -21.97
C SER A 87 -1.05 -14.58 -22.99
N ASP A 88 -0.64 -15.78 -22.57
CA ASP A 88 -0.03 -16.80 -23.42
C ASP A 88 -1.02 -17.30 -24.50
N PHE A 89 -2.33 -17.28 -24.23
CA PHE A 89 -3.40 -17.57 -25.21
C PHE A 89 -3.80 -16.37 -26.08
N GLY A 90 -3.19 -15.20 -25.89
CA GLY A 90 -3.54 -13.97 -26.63
C GLY A 90 -4.89 -13.36 -26.25
N LEU A 91 -5.46 -13.75 -25.11
CA LEU A 91 -6.70 -13.19 -24.56
C LEU A 91 -6.45 -11.93 -23.72
N LEU A 92 -5.20 -11.74 -23.27
CA LEU A 92 -4.77 -10.57 -22.50
C LEU A 92 -3.49 -10.00 -23.11
N ASP A 93 -3.61 -8.84 -23.75
CA ASP A 93 -2.47 -8.05 -24.21
C ASP A 93 -2.07 -7.04 -23.12
N THR A 94 -0.91 -7.25 -22.53
CA THR A 94 -0.35 -6.38 -21.47
C THR A 94 0.36 -5.14 -22.03
N SER A 95 0.37 -4.96 -23.35
CA SER A 95 0.84 -3.75 -24.02
C SER A 95 -0.29 -2.82 -24.48
N ASP A 96 -1.54 -3.29 -24.43
CA ASP A 96 -2.73 -2.53 -24.78
C ASP A 96 -3.31 -1.79 -23.57
N SER A 97 -3.39 -0.46 -23.66
CA SER A 97 -3.98 0.43 -22.65
C SER A 97 -5.49 0.26 -22.44
N VAL A 98 -6.19 -0.51 -23.27
CA VAL A 98 -7.60 -0.86 -23.04
C VAL A 98 -7.71 -2.05 -22.09
N HIS A 99 -6.71 -2.92 -22.06
CA HIS A 99 -6.64 -4.06 -21.13
C HIS A 99 -5.99 -3.70 -19.78
N LEU A 100 -5.30 -2.55 -19.68
CA LEU A 100 -4.55 -2.10 -18.49
C LEU A 100 -4.91 -0.68 -18.05
#